data_AF-A0A843CT74-F1
#
_entry.id   AF-A0A843CT74-F1
#
_cell.length_a   1.000
_cell.length_b   1.000
_cell.length_c   1.000
_cell.angle_alpha   90.00
_cell.angle_beta   90.00
_cell.angle_gamma   90.00
#
_symmetry.space_group_name_H-M   'P 1'
#
loop_
_entity.id
_entity.type
_entity.pdbx_description
1 polymer ?
#
loop_
_entity_poly.entity_id
_entity_poly.type
_entity_poly.pdbx_seq_one_letter_code
_entity_poly.pdbx_strand_id
1 'polypeptide(L)'
;MGVSLREILTDYKKPASPADLAKTCAVDGNNALYQFVTTIRQPDGTPLMDNQGRITSHLSGLFFRVTNFLESGMRPIFIFDGKPPEMKQVTIEARRELRDEAAASYKEAMAAGDIQAASKYARSASRLDAGTFSSSQKLLTLMGIPWFVAPSEGEAQAAVMAQKGDVAFSISQDYDSLLFGTPRLVRNMTVSRKRKVQGRTISVNPEIIVLSELLSGLKITRENLIEMGILIGTDFNDGIKGIGPKKALKIVRDGAFEKTIKENCPDLNYEEIMNFFLNPPYSSDYKLNWRDPDT
;
A
#
# COMPACT_ATOMS: atom_id res chain seq x y z
N MET A 1 3.65 2.91 2.44
CA MET A 1 4.98 2.25 2.45
C MET A 1 5.40 2.23 0.98
N GLY A 2 6.40 1.46 0.55
CA GLY A 2 6.64 1.23 -0.88
C GLY A 2 7.45 2.29 -1.64
N VAL A 3 7.58 2.05 -2.94
CA VAL A 3 8.56 2.73 -3.81
C VAL A 3 8.13 4.16 -4.15
N SER A 4 9.05 5.11 -4.01
CA SER A 4 8.81 6.54 -4.26
C SER A 4 8.78 6.90 -5.75
N LEU A 5 7.82 6.35 -6.52
CA LEU A 5 7.67 6.61 -7.97
C LEU A 5 6.84 7.86 -8.29
N ARG A 6 6.34 8.58 -7.29
CA ARG A 6 5.26 9.58 -7.45
C ARG A 6 5.54 10.62 -8.54
N GLU A 7 6.76 11.14 -8.65
CA GLU A 7 7.09 12.23 -9.57
C GLU A 7 6.89 11.84 -11.04
N ILE A 8 7.39 10.68 -11.44
CA ILE A 8 7.32 10.20 -12.83
C ILE A 8 5.93 9.67 -13.20
N LEU A 9 5.10 9.34 -12.19
CA LEU A 9 3.75 8.82 -12.38
C LEU A 9 2.70 9.92 -12.51
N THR A 10 3.06 11.19 -12.26
CA THR A 10 2.10 12.31 -12.21
C THR A 10 1.28 12.42 -13.50
N ASP A 11 1.93 12.29 -14.65
CA ASP A 11 1.31 12.45 -15.97
C ASP A 11 0.46 11.24 -16.39
N TYR A 12 0.55 10.12 -15.65
CA TYR A 12 -0.14 8.86 -15.95
C TYR A 12 -1.31 8.60 -15.01
N LYS A 13 -1.61 9.54 -14.11
CA LYS A 13 -2.76 9.49 -13.22
C LYS A 13 -3.98 10.05 -13.92
N LYS A 14 -4.95 9.18 -14.15
CA LYS A 14 -6.25 9.57 -14.72
C LYS A 14 -7.30 9.57 -13.61
N PRO A 15 -8.30 10.47 -13.64
CA PRO A 15 -9.45 10.35 -12.75
C PRO A 15 -10.18 9.04 -13.03
N ALA A 16 -10.53 8.28 -11.99
CA ALA A 16 -11.34 7.06 -12.17
C ALA A 16 -12.83 7.42 -12.19
N SER A 17 -13.54 7.08 -13.26
CA SER A 17 -14.98 7.29 -13.34
C SER A 17 -15.75 6.23 -12.54
N PRO A 18 -17.00 6.49 -12.12
CA PRO A 18 -17.82 5.47 -11.46
C PRO A 18 -17.96 4.17 -12.27
N ALA A 19 -18.05 4.27 -13.60
CA ALA A 19 -18.16 3.13 -14.49
C ALA A 19 -16.86 2.29 -14.53
N ASP A 20 -15.70 2.93 -14.42
CA ASP A 20 -14.41 2.24 -14.30
C ASP A 20 -14.33 1.45 -12.99
N LEU A 21 -14.93 1.97 -11.92
CA LEU A 21 -14.82 1.44 -10.57
C LEU A 21 -15.82 0.34 -10.24
N ALA A 22 -17.02 0.35 -10.83
CA ALA A 22 -18.10 -0.62 -10.58
C ALA A 22 -17.78 -2.03 -11.14
N LYS A 23 -16.75 -2.67 -10.56
CA LYS A 23 -16.14 -3.93 -10.96
C LYS A 23 -15.68 -4.71 -9.73
N THR A 24 -15.29 -5.96 -9.96
CA THR A 24 -14.54 -6.74 -8.97
C THR A 24 -13.14 -6.18 -8.80
N CYS A 25 -12.66 -5.98 -7.57
CA CYS A 25 -11.36 -5.38 -7.29
C CYS A 25 -10.65 -6.05 -6.12
N ALA A 26 -9.31 -6.14 -6.18
CA ALA A 26 -8.48 -6.61 -5.08
C ALA A 26 -7.96 -5.43 -4.26
N VAL A 27 -8.25 -5.40 -2.97
CA VAL A 27 -7.80 -4.36 -2.04
C VAL A 27 -6.60 -4.89 -1.27
N ASP A 28 -5.49 -4.15 -1.27
CA ASP A 28 -4.39 -4.39 -0.33
C ASP A 28 -4.91 -4.10 1.09
N GLY A 29 -5.14 -5.17 1.85
CA GLY A 29 -5.68 -5.12 3.19
C GLY A 29 -4.72 -4.45 4.16
N ASN A 30 -3.43 -4.79 4.11
CA ASN A 30 -2.42 -4.23 5.01
C ASN A 30 -2.30 -2.72 4.81
N ASN A 31 -2.24 -2.27 3.55
CA ASN A 31 -2.24 -0.84 3.21
C ASN A 31 -3.55 -0.18 3.66
N ALA A 32 -4.71 -0.78 3.40
CA ALA A 32 -6.01 -0.23 3.79
C ALA A 32 -6.13 -0.05 5.31
N LEU A 33 -5.79 -1.08 6.11
CA LEU A 33 -5.84 -1.00 7.57
C LEU A 33 -4.89 0.08 8.10
N TYR A 34 -3.66 0.15 7.55
CA TYR A 34 -2.71 1.20 7.92
C TYR A 34 -3.26 2.60 7.61
N GLN A 35 -3.89 2.79 6.44
CA GLN A 35 -4.55 4.06 6.12
C GLN A 35 -5.65 4.39 7.14
N PHE A 36 -6.50 3.43 7.51
CA PHE A 36 -7.56 3.68 8.49
C PHE A 36 -7.00 4.08 9.86
N VAL A 37 -6.03 3.35 10.40
CA VAL A 37 -5.42 3.67 11.72
C VAL A 37 -4.69 5.02 11.71
N THR A 38 -4.09 5.40 10.58
CA THR A 38 -3.36 6.67 10.49
C THR A 38 -4.22 7.86 10.13
N THR A 39 -5.43 7.66 9.57
CA THR A 39 -6.30 8.75 9.10
C THR A 39 -7.57 8.94 9.94
N ILE A 40 -8.14 7.87 10.49
CA ILE A 40 -9.37 7.90 11.29
C ILE A 40 -8.97 8.05 12.75
N ARG A 41 -9.09 9.27 13.27
CA ARG A 41 -8.61 9.69 14.58
C ARG A 41 -9.62 10.60 15.26
N GLN A 42 -9.46 10.71 16.56
CA GLN A 42 -10.17 11.66 17.39
C GLN A 42 -9.70 13.10 17.09
N PRO A 43 -10.45 14.14 17.48
CA PRO A 43 -10.07 15.53 17.27
C PRO A 43 -8.71 15.91 17.87
N ASP A 44 -8.30 15.26 18.96
CA ASP A 44 -6.99 15.44 19.60
C ASP A 44 -5.83 14.73 18.88
N GLY A 45 -6.13 13.96 17.82
CA GLY A 45 -5.15 13.21 17.05
C GLY A 45 -4.83 11.81 17.60
N THR A 46 -5.46 11.37 18.68
CA THR A 46 -5.36 9.98 19.15
C THR A 46 -6.18 9.04 18.25
N PRO A 47 -5.83 7.75 18.12
CA PRO A 47 -6.65 6.81 17.37
C PRO A 47 -8.02 6.60 18.04
N LEU A 48 -9.00 6.13 17.29
CA LEU A 48 -10.26 5.66 17.88
C LEU A 48 -9.95 4.43 18.74
N MET A 49 -10.52 4.40 19.95
CA MET A 49 -10.36 3.30 20.88
C MET A 49 -11.72 2.89 21.47
N ASP A 50 -11.82 1.66 21.96
CA ASP A 50 -12.94 1.21 22.79
C ASP A 50 -12.72 1.52 24.28
N ASN A 51 -13.66 1.11 25.13
CA ASN A 51 -13.60 1.28 26.58
C ASN A 51 -12.45 0.50 27.27
N GLN A 52 -11.80 -0.42 26.56
CA GLN A 52 -10.63 -1.18 27.03
C GLN A 52 -9.32 -0.58 26.50
N GLY A 53 -9.38 0.54 25.76
CA GLY A 53 -8.20 1.19 25.18
C GLY A 53 -7.66 0.49 23.94
N ARG A 54 -8.41 -0.45 23.34
CA ARG A 54 -8.00 -1.13 22.10
C ARG A 54 -8.32 -0.23 20.92
N ILE A 55 -7.41 -0.12 19.96
CA ILE A 55 -7.62 0.66 18.74
C ILE A 55 -8.77 0.06 17.93
N THR A 56 -9.68 0.91 17.45
CA THR A 56 -10.85 0.51 16.62
C THR A 56 -10.95 1.29 15.30
N SER A 57 -10.00 2.20 15.03
CA SER A 57 -9.95 2.99 13.79
C SER A 57 -10.03 2.14 12.53
N HIS A 58 -9.40 0.95 12.54
CA HIS A 58 -9.42 0.02 11.43
C HIS A 58 -10.81 -0.57 11.18
N LEU A 59 -11.57 -0.93 12.23
CA LEU A 59 -12.92 -1.49 12.10
C LEU A 59 -13.89 -0.45 11.56
N SER A 60 -13.85 0.77 12.11
CA SER A 60 -14.66 1.88 11.63
C SER A 60 -14.37 2.17 10.15
N GLY A 61 -13.09 2.30 9.80
CA GLY A 61 -12.66 2.51 8.43
C GLY A 61 -13.09 1.41 7.48
N LEU A 62 -12.93 0.15 7.88
CA LEU A 62 -13.28 -1.01 7.07
C LEU A 62 -14.78 -1.09 6.85
N PHE A 63 -15.59 -0.95 7.91
CA PHE A 63 -17.05 -0.99 7.84
C PHE A 63 -17.58 0.05 6.85
N PHE A 64 -17.29 1.33 7.08
CA PHE A 64 -17.79 2.39 6.20
C PHE A 64 -17.16 2.35 4.81
N ARG A 65 -15.93 1.88 4.66
CA ARG A 65 -15.32 1.82 3.33
C ARG A 65 -15.95 0.72 2.48
N VAL A 66 -16.18 -0.44 3.06
CA VAL A 66 -16.84 -1.55 2.39
C VAL A 66 -18.24 -1.14 1.95
N THR A 67 -19.04 -0.49 2.81
CA THR A 67 -20.39 -0.04 2.42
C THR A 67 -20.33 0.91 1.22
N ASN A 68 -19.42 1.90 1.24
CA ASN A 68 -19.22 2.82 0.12
C ASN A 68 -18.81 2.11 -1.19
N PHE A 69 -17.98 1.06 -1.10
CA PHE A 69 -17.61 0.25 -2.27
C PHE A 69 -18.83 -0.47 -2.86
N LEU A 70 -19.62 -1.13 -2.01
CA LEU A 70 -20.82 -1.85 -2.43
C LEU A 70 -21.88 -0.90 -3.03
N GLU A 71 -22.12 0.25 -2.38
CA GLU A 71 -23.03 1.30 -2.88
C GLU A 71 -22.60 1.84 -4.26
N SER A 72 -21.29 1.84 -4.54
CA SER A 72 -20.73 2.26 -5.83
C SER A 72 -20.72 1.13 -6.87
N GLY A 73 -21.34 -0.02 -6.58
CA GLY A 73 -21.39 -1.20 -7.47
C GLY A 73 -20.06 -1.97 -7.55
N MET A 74 -19.11 -1.71 -6.64
CA MET A 74 -17.85 -2.43 -6.59
C MET A 74 -18.02 -3.76 -5.84
N ARG A 75 -17.18 -4.75 -6.17
CA ARG A 75 -17.13 -6.04 -5.48
C ARG A 75 -15.71 -6.28 -4.95
N PRO A 76 -15.40 -5.87 -3.71
CA PRO A 76 -14.06 -5.96 -3.17
C PRO A 76 -13.73 -7.36 -2.64
N ILE A 77 -12.49 -7.79 -2.85
CA ILE A 77 -11.83 -8.83 -2.05
C ILE A 77 -10.62 -8.19 -1.35
N PHE A 78 -10.45 -8.44 -0.05
CA PHE A 78 -9.30 -7.94 0.70
C PHE A 78 -8.18 -8.97 0.73
N ILE A 79 -6.97 -8.56 0.36
CA ILE A 79 -5.79 -9.41 0.34
C ILE A 79 -4.84 -8.95 1.44
N PHE A 80 -4.58 -9.82 2.41
CA PHE A 80 -3.64 -9.58 3.50
C PHE A 80 -2.29 -10.22 3.20
N ASP A 81 -1.22 -9.62 3.72
CA ASP A 81 0.12 -10.21 3.62
C ASP A 81 0.20 -11.52 4.41
N GLY A 82 0.92 -12.49 3.86
CA GLY A 82 1.34 -13.70 4.55
C GLY A 82 2.73 -13.57 5.15
N LYS A 83 3.57 -14.59 4.95
CA LYS A 83 4.93 -14.59 5.48
C LYS A 83 5.80 -13.66 4.63
N PRO A 84 6.44 -12.64 5.23
CA PRO A 84 7.35 -11.77 4.49
C PRO A 84 8.58 -12.56 4.01
N PRO A 85 9.17 -12.21 2.86
CA PRO A 85 10.41 -12.82 2.38
C PRO A 85 11.59 -12.42 3.28
N GLU A 86 12.65 -13.22 3.29
CA GLU A 86 13.82 -13.00 4.16
C GLU A 86 14.49 -11.65 3.93
N MET A 87 14.63 -11.25 2.66
CA MET A 87 15.17 -9.94 2.25
C MET A 87 14.37 -8.73 2.80
N LYS A 88 13.13 -8.91 3.26
CA LYS A 88 12.32 -7.83 3.86
C LYS A 88 12.53 -7.67 5.37
N GLN A 89 13.24 -8.60 6.03
CA GLN A 89 13.43 -8.59 7.48
C GLN A 89 14.13 -7.31 7.97
N VAL A 90 15.18 -6.88 7.27
CA VAL A 90 15.93 -5.65 7.61
C VAL A 90 15.01 -4.44 7.62
N THR A 91 14.14 -4.29 6.61
CA THR A 91 13.18 -3.19 6.54
C THR A 91 12.09 -3.30 7.61
N ILE A 92 11.68 -4.51 7.99
CA ILE A 92 10.72 -4.73 9.08
C ILE A 92 11.32 -4.28 10.42
N GLU A 93 12.58 -4.63 10.68
CA GLU A 93 13.31 -4.23 11.90
C GLU A 93 13.51 -2.72 11.96
N ALA A 94 14.00 -2.10 10.88
CA ALA A 94 14.14 -0.65 10.81
C ALA A 94 12.81 0.08 11.04
N ARG A 95 11.69 -0.44 10.48
CA ARG A 95 10.35 0.10 10.72
C ARG A 95 9.89 -0.06 12.16
N ARG A 96 10.32 -1.13 12.84
CA ARG A 96 10.01 -1.35 14.25
C ARG A 96 10.73 -0.32 15.12
N GLU A 97 12.02 -0.12 14.89
CA GLU A 97 12.83 0.87 15.63
C GLU A 97 12.26 2.28 15.49
N LEU A 98 11.95 2.71 14.26
CA LEU A 98 11.33 4.02 14.01
C LEU A 98 9.98 4.20 14.72
N ARG A 99 9.21 3.12 14.88
CA ARG A 99 7.93 3.16 15.61
C ARG A 99 8.14 3.24 17.11
N ASP A 100 9.11 2.51 17.64
CA ASP A 100 9.43 2.51 19.06
C ASP A 100 9.98 3.90 19.48
N GLU A 101 10.82 4.52 18.64
CA GLU A 101 11.28 5.90 18.80
C GLU A 101 10.09 6.89 18.76
N ALA A 102 9.22 6.79 17.75
CA ALA A 102 8.04 7.63 17.67
C ALA A 102 7.09 7.46 18.87
N ALA A 103 6.98 6.26 19.43
CA ALA A 103 6.19 6.00 20.63
C ALA A 103 6.78 6.66 21.87
N ALA A 104 8.12 6.71 21.98
CA ALA A 104 8.81 7.45 23.03
C ALA A 104 8.57 8.97 22.89
N SER A 105 8.81 9.52 21.69
CA SER A 105 8.57 10.95 21.42
C SER A 105 7.11 11.37 21.60
N TYR A 106 6.15 10.46 21.35
CA TYR A 106 4.74 10.70 21.64
C TYR A 106 4.49 10.91 23.13
N LYS A 107 5.06 10.06 24.00
CA LYS A 107 4.89 10.18 25.46
C LYS A 107 5.49 11.49 25.98
N GLU A 108 6.66 11.87 25.46
CA GLU A 108 7.31 13.13 25.80
C GLU A 108 6.48 14.35 25.37
N ALA A 109 5.98 14.35 24.12
CA ALA A 109 5.14 15.43 23.61
C ALA A 109 3.81 15.57 24.39
N MET A 110 3.20 14.44 24.77
CA MET A 110 2.02 14.43 25.63
C MET A 110 2.31 15.02 27.02
N ALA A 111 3.44 14.64 27.63
CA ALA A 111 3.86 15.18 28.93
C ALA A 111 4.17 16.69 28.87
N ALA A 112 4.68 17.17 27.73
CA ALA A 112 4.94 18.59 27.48
C ALA A 112 3.68 19.40 27.08
N GLY A 113 2.53 18.74 26.87
CA GLY A 113 1.30 19.40 26.41
C GLY A 113 1.34 19.86 24.94
N ASP A 114 2.32 19.43 24.15
CA ASP A 114 2.40 19.74 22.72
C ASP A 114 1.52 18.77 21.91
N ILE A 115 0.24 19.13 21.80
CA ILE A 115 -0.76 18.33 21.11
C ILE A 115 -0.44 18.14 19.62
N GLN A 116 0.23 19.10 18.97
CA GLN A 116 0.57 18.97 17.55
C GLN A 116 1.70 17.96 17.33
N ALA A 117 2.76 18.04 18.14
CA ALA A 117 3.84 17.07 18.10
C ALA A 117 3.35 15.68 18.52
N ALA A 118 2.55 15.59 19.58
CA ALA A 118 1.95 14.34 20.02
C ALA A 118 1.12 13.68 18.91
N SER A 119 0.24 14.43 18.24
CA SER A 119 -0.57 13.93 17.12
C SER A 119 0.30 13.39 15.97
N LYS A 120 1.40 14.09 15.65
CA LYS A 120 2.36 13.65 14.62
C LYS A 120 3.04 12.34 15.01
N TYR A 121 3.59 12.25 16.23
CA TYR A 121 4.28 11.05 16.71
C TYR A 121 3.34 9.86 16.89
N ALA A 122 2.11 10.09 17.36
CA ALA A 122 1.07 9.05 17.48
C ALA A 122 0.72 8.41 16.12
N ARG A 123 0.79 9.19 15.03
CA ARG A 123 0.61 8.66 13.67
C ARG A 123 1.75 7.74 13.27
N SER A 124 2.99 8.16 13.51
CA SER A 124 4.19 7.38 13.19
C SER A 124 4.31 6.11 14.05
N ALA A 125 3.92 6.18 15.33
CA ALA A 125 3.93 5.05 16.27
C ALA A 125 2.83 4.00 16.02
N SER A 126 1.92 4.25 15.07
CA SER A 126 0.78 3.35 14.84
C SER A 126 1.24 1.98 14.32
N ARG A 127 0.80 0.93 15.02
CA ARG A 127 1.11 -0.47 14.70
C ARG A 127 -0.16 -1.22 14.30
N LEU A 128 -0.04 -2.05 13.26
CA LEU A 128 -0.99 -3.13 13.01
C LEU A 128 -0.48 -4.35 13.79
N ASP A 129 -1.30 -4.86 14.70
CA ASP A 129 -1.00 -6.05 15.49
C ASP A 129 -1.93 -7.21 15.11
N ALA A 130 -1.67 -8.40 15.67
CA ALA A 130 -2.48 -9.59 15.40
C ALA A 130 -3.97 -9.40 15.74
N GLY A 131 -4.28 -8.58 16.76
CA GLY A 131 -5.64 -8.20 17.12
C GLY A 131 -6.33 -7.39 16.02
N THR A 132 -5.61 -6.44 15.44
CA THR A 132 -6.06 -5.59 14.32
C THR A 132 -6.40 -6.44 13.10
N PHE A 133 -5.53 -7.38 12.73
CA PHE A 133 -5.76 -8.27 11.60
C PHE A 133 -6.95 -9.21 11.83
N SER A 134 -6.95 -9.96 12.95
CA SER A 134 -8.00 -10.94 13.25
C SER A 134 -9.38 -10.29 13.39
N SER A 135 -9.48 -9.13 14.05
CA SER A 135 -10.75 -8.38 14.15
C SER A 135 -11.22 -7.82 12.80
N SER A 136 -10.30 -7.40 11.93
CA SER A 136 -10.64 -6.97 10.56
C SER A 136 -11.18 -8.12 9.70
N GLN A 137 -10.51 -9.28 9.73
CA GLN A 137 -10.96 -10.48 9.03
C GLN A 137 -12.33 -10.95 9.53
N LYS A 138 -12.53 -10.92 10.85
CA LYS A 138 -13.83 -11.23 11.45
C LYS A 138 -14.92 -10.28 10.95
N LEU A 139 -14.65 -8.97 10.95
CA LEU A 139 -15.60 -7.97 10.45
C LEU A 139 -15.93 -8.21 8.97
N LEU A 140 -14.93 -8.40 8.11
CA LEU A 140 -15.16 -8.71 6.69
C LEU A 140 -16.02 -9.96 6.49
N THR A 141 -15.75 -11.00 7.29
CA THR A 141 -16.53 -12.24 7.27
C THR A 141 -17.99 -12.00 7.62
N LEU A 142 -18.25 -11.24 8.70
CA LEU A 142 -19.61 -10.87 9.13
C LEU A 142 -20.30 -9.99 8.09
N MET A 143 -19.57 -9.12 7.39
CA MET A 143 -20.10 -8.30 6.31
C MET A 143 -20.28 -9.08 4.99
N GLY A 144 -19.96 -10.38 4.95
CA GLY A 144 -20.05 -11.20 3.75
C GLY A 144 -19.02 -10.86 2.67
N ILE A 145 -17.92 -10.18 3.02
CA ILE A 145 -16.86 -9.78 2.09
C ILE A 145 -15.74 -10.83 2.07
N PRO A 146 -15.37 -11.34 0.88
CA PRO A 146 -14.25 -12.27 0.77
C PRO A 146 -12.94 -11.58 1.14
N TRP A 147 -12.08 -12.34 1.81
CA TRP A 147 -10.71 -11.96 2.08
C TRP A 147 -9.78 -13.17 1.92
N PHE A 148 -8.50 -12.89 1.70
CA PHE A 148 -7.49 -13.91 1.46
C PHE A 148 -6.16 -13.49 2.09
N VAL A 149 -5.38 -14.47 2.56
CA VAL A 149 -4.00 -14.24 3.03
C VAL A 149 -3.06 -14.74 1.94
N ALA A 150 -2.28 -13.83 1.35
CA ALA A 150 -1.32 -14.16 0.32
C ALA A 150 -0.22 -15.09 0.87
N PRO A 151 0.46 -15.88 0.02
CA PRO A 151 1.64 -16.64 0.46
C PRO A 151 2.78 -15.73 0.97
N SER A 152 2.88 -14.55 0.39
CA SER A 152 3.85 -13.52 0.75
C SER A 152 3.21 -12.13 0.71
N GLU A 153 3.52 -11.28 -0.27
CA GLU A 153 2.99 -9.91 -0.37
C GLU A 153 1.55 -9.89 -0.91
N GLY A 154 0.68 -9.14 -0.23
CA GLY A 154 -0.71 -8.95 -0.64
C GLY A 154 -0.83 -8.19 -1.97
N GLU A 155 0.03 -7.19 -2.20
CA GLU A 155 0.08 -6.47 -3.49
C GLU A 155 0.48 -7.37 -4.66
N ALA A 156 1.35 -8.37 -4.42
CA ALA A 156 1.75 -9.32 -5.44
C ALA A 156 0.60 -10.26 -5.82
N GLN A 157 -0.09 -10.81 -4.82
CA GLN A 157 -1.29 -11.61 -5.05
C GLN A 157 -2.39 -10.80 -5.75
N ALA A 158 -2.63 -9.55 -5.35
CA ALA A 158 -3.60 -8.67 -5.99
C ALA A 158 -3.22 -8.38 -7.47
N ALA A 159 -1.95 -8.16 -7.76
CA ALA A 159 -1.46 -7.96 -9.13
C ALA A 159 -1.67 -9.22 -9.99
N VAL A 160 -1.35 -10.41 -9.47
CA VAL A 160 -1.54 -11.68 -10.19
C VAL A 160 -3.02 -11.94 -10.47
N MET A 161 -3.91 -11.70 -9.50
CA MET A 161 -5.36 -11.81 -9.71
C MET A 161 -5.84 -10.85 -10.81
N ALA A 162 -5.30 -9.63 -10.86
CA ALA A 162 -5.66 -8.65 -11.88
C ALA A 162 -5.13 -9.03 -13.27
N GLN A 163 -3.93 -9.61 -13.35
CA GLN A 163 -3.35 -10.14 -14.60
C GLN A 163 -4.16 -11.30 -15.18
N LYS A 164 -4.67 -12.18 -14.31
CA LYS A 164 -5.53 -13.31 -14.71
C LYS A 164 -6.94 -12.88 -15.11
N GLY A 165 -7.34 -11.65 -14.79
CA GLY A 165 -8.69 -11.13 -15.05
C GLY A 165 -9.72 -11.53 -14.00
N ASP A 166 -9.30 -12.16 -12.89
CA ASP A 166 -10.16 -12.53 -11.77
C ASP A 166 -10.70 -11.29 -11.02
N VAL A 167 -9.90 -10.20 -11.05
CA VAL A 167 -10.31 -8.86 -10.63
C VAL A 167 -9.94 -7.85 -11.71
N ALA A 168 -10.64 -6.72 -11.79
CA ALA A 168 -10.40 -5.70 -12.82
C ALA A 168 -9.19 -4.81 -12.52
N PHE A 169 -8.86 -4.60 -11.24
CA PHE A 169 -7.76 -3.76 -10.78
C PHE A 169 -7.40 -4.05 -9.32
N SER A 170 -6.18 -3.65 -8.94
CA SER A 170 -5.74 -3.59 -7.54
C SER A 170 -6.03 -2.20 -6.94
N ILE A 171 -6.24 -2.15 -5.62
CA ILE A 171 -6.43 -0.93 -4.84
C ILE A 171 -5.34 -0.84 -3.77
N SER A 172 -4.48 0.18 -3.85
CA SER A 172 -3.45 0.48 -2.84
C SER A 172 -3.11 1.98 -2.84
N GLN A 173 -2.51 2.49 -1.76
CA GLN A 173 -1.83 3.79 -1.75
C GLN A 173 -0.35 3.70 -2.13
N ASP A 174 0.19 2.51 -2.26
CA ASP A 174 1.58 2.30 -2.65
C ASP A 174 1.61 1.99 -4.16
N TYR A 175 2.79 1.84 -4.76
CA TYR A 175 2.93 1.58 -6.20
C TYR A 175 3.48 0.18 -6.48
N ASP A 176 3.67 -0.65 -5.45
CA ASP A 176 4.44 -1.89 -5.58
C ASP A 176 3.65 -2.92 -6.40
N SER A 177 2.32 -2.89 -6.35
CA SER A 177 1.49 -3.67 -7.28
C SER A 177 1.75 -3.38 -8.77
N LEU A 178 2.23 -2.19 -9.16
CA LEU A 178 2.68 -1.93 -10.55
C LEU A 178 3.99 -2.66 -10.86
N LEU A 179 4.89 -2.79 -9.89
CA LEU A 179 6.13 -3.56 -10.02
C LEU A 179 5.83 -5.06 -10.14
N PHE A 180 4.84 -5.55 -9.37
CA PHE A 180 4.25 -6.89 -9.52
C PHE A 180 3.37 -7.04 -10.78
N GLY A 181 3.20 -5.97 -11.56
CA GLY A 181 2.63 -6.03 -12.90
C GLY A 181 1.11 -5.97 -12.95
N THR A 182 0.45 -5.39 -11.95
CA THR A 182 -1.00 -5.14 -12.00
C THR A 182 -1.32 -4.33 -13.28
N PRO A 183 -2.28 -4.76 -14.12
CA PRO A 183 -2.62 -4.01 -15.33
C PRO A 183 -3.19 -2.62 -15.02
N ARG A 184 -3.91 -2.51 -13.90
CA ARG A 184 -4.59 -1.30 -13.44
C ARG A 184 -4.45 -1.18 -11.93
N LEU A 185 -3.88 -0.07 -11.48
CA LEU A 185 -3.83 0.31 -10.07
C LEU A 185 -4.79 1.48 -9.84
N VAL A 186 -5.71 1.33 -8.88
CA VAL A 186 -6.57 2.41 -8.41
C VAL A 186 -6.09 2.87 -7.04
N ARG A 187 -5.87 4.17 -6.89
CA ARG A 187 -5.41 4.79 -5.62
C ARG A 187 -6.49 5.71 -5.06
N ASN A 188 -6.23 6.25 -3.86
CA ASN A 188 -7.12 7.18 -3.16
C ASN A 188 -8.52 6.63 -2.79
N MET A 189 -8.75 5.32 -2.89
CA MET A 189 -10.04 4.71 -2.56
C MET A 189 -10.28 4.55 -1.06
N THR A 190 -9.22 4.38 -0.26
CA THR A 190 -9.30 4.15 1.20
C THR A 190 -9.17 5.44 2.01
N VAL A 191 -8.93 6.58 1.37
CA VAL A 191 -8.68 7.88 2.01
C VAL A 191 -9.97 8.71 2.06
N SER A 192 -10.07 9.66 3.01
CA SER A 192 -11.16 10.65 3.02
C SER A 192 -11.14 11.48 1.74
N ARG A 193 -12.33 11.72 1.14
CA ARG A 193 -12.49 12.56 -0.07
C ARG A 193 -12.06 14.01 0.14
N LYS A 194 -11.98 14.47 1.40
CA LYS A 194 -11.48 15.81 1.76
C LYS A 194 -10.35 15.67 2.78
N ARG A 195 -9.18 16.20 2.45
CA ARG A 195 -8.01 16.23 3.33
C ARG A 195 -7.63 17.69 3.62
N LYS A 196 -7.47 18.04 4.90
CA LYS A 196 -6.85 19.31 5.29
C LYS A 196 -5.34 19.17 5.22
N VAL A 197 -4.69 20.00 4.41
CA VAL A 197 -3.23 20.11 4.31
C VAL A 197 -2.88 21.59 4.46
N GLN A 198 -2.09 21.93 5.48
CA GLN A 198 -1.65 23.32 5.76
C GLN A 198 -2.82 24.33 5.77
N GLY A 199 -3.92 23.98 6.44
CA GLY A 199 -5.12 24.84 6.54
C GLY A 199 -6.03 24.86 5.30
N ARG A 200 -5.63 24.25 4.17
CA ARG A 200 -6.45 24.17 2.95
C ARG A 200 -7.12 22.81 2.82
N THR A 201 -8.38 22.79 2.41
CA THR A 201 -9.11 21.54 2.12
C THR A 201 -8.86 21.15 0.66
N ILE A 202 -8.22 19.99 0.47
CA ILE A 202 -7.94 19.41 -0.84
C ILE A 202 -8.92 18.27 -1.09
N SER A 203 -9.53 18.22 -2.27
CA SER A 203 -10.33 17.07 -2.71
C SER A 203 -9.40 15.95 -3.13
N VAL A 204 -9.57 14.77 -2.53
CA VAL A 204 -8.84 13.57 -2.88
C VAL A 204 -9.79 12.70 -3.68
N ASN A 205 -9.55 12.62 -4.99
CA ASN A 205 -10.37 11.84 -5.91
C ASN A 205 -9.67 10.51 -6.24
N PRO A 206 -10.43 9.43 -6.48
CA PRO A 206 -9.91 8.20 -7.05
C PRO A 206 -9.11 8.47 -8.32
N GLU A 207 -7.91 7.89 -8.38
CA GLU A 207 -7.03 7.95 -9.56
C GLU A 207 -6.73 6.54 -10.04
N ILE A 208 -6.66 6.35 -11.35
CA ILE A 208 -6.29 5.10 -12.00
C ILE A 208 -4.99 5.28 -12.77
N ILE A 209 -4.10 4.29 -12.66
CA ILE A 209 -2.88 4.17 -13.45
C ILE A 209 -2.99 2.86 -14.23
N VAL A 210 -2.83 2.94 -15.54
CA VAL A 210 -2.81 1.79 -16.45
C VAL A 210 -1.36 1.47 -16.77
N LEU A 211 -0.90 0.26 -16.41
CA LEU A 211 0.51 -0.12 -16.50
C LEU A 211 1.04 -0.05 -17.94
N SER A 212 0.27 -0.51 -18.93
CA SER A 212 0.71 -0.48 -20.33
C SER A 212 0.91 0.94 -20.87
N GLU A 213 0.02 1.86 -20.52
CA GLU A 213 0.13 3.27 -20.91
C GLU A 213 1.33 3.94 -20.23
N LEU A 214 1.55 3.63 -18.95
CA LEU A 214 2.71 4.09 -18.20
C LEU A 214 4.02 3.61 -18.86
N LEU A 215 4.15 2.30 -19.09
CA LEU A 215 5.35 1.71 -19.69
C LEU A 215 5.59 2.26 -21.09
N SER A 216 4.54 2.37 -21.92
CA SER A 216 4.63 2.92 -23.27
C SER A 216 5.04 4.39 -23.27
N GLY A 217 4.43 5.22 -22.40
CA GLY A 217 4.76 6.65 -22.33
C GLY A 217 6.17 6.89 -21.78
N LEU A 218 6.60 6.06 -20.83
CA LEU A 218 7.96 6.08 -20.32
C LEU A 218 8.96 5.35 -21.25
N LYS A 219 8.52 4.66 -22.30
CA LYS A 219 9.39 3.89 -23.20
C LYS A 219 10.33 2.94 -22.46
N ILE A 220 9.78 2.21 -21.50
CA ILE A 220 10.52 1.24 -20.67
C ILE A 220 9.72 -0.06 -20.59
N THR A 221 10.39 -1.16 -20.27
CA THR A 221 9.71 -2.43 -19.95
C THR A 221 9.33 -2.50 -18.48
N ARG A 222 8.59 -3.55 -18.08
CA ARG A 222 8.27 -3.79 -16.67
C ARG A 222 9.53 -4.10 -15.86
N GLU A 223 10.49 -4.81 -16.44
CA GLU A 223 11.80 -5.08 -15.87
C GLU A 223 12.50 -3.77 -15.54
N ASN A 224 12.55 -2.82 -16.48
CA ASN A 224 13.11 -1.49 -16.22
C ASN A 224 12.35 -0.73 -15.13
N LEU A 225 11.03 -0.90 -15.01
CA LEU A 225 10.27 -0.29 -13.92
C LEU A 225 10.66 -0.89 -12.55
N ILE A 226 10.95 -2.19 -12.49
CA ILE A 226 11.45 -2.87 -11.28
C ILE A 226 12.87 -2.41 -10.96
N GLU A 227 13.76 -2.36 -11.96
CA GLU A 227 15.12 -1.81 -11.84
C GLU A 227 15.10 -0.39 -11.26
N MET A 228 14.19 0.47 -11.74
CA MET A 228 13.99 1.80 -11.18
C MET A 228 13.60 1.74 -9.70
N GLY A 229 12.71 0.81 -9.32
CA GLY A 229 12.35 0.58 -7.92
C GLY A 229 13.57 0.22 -7.07
N ILE A 230 14.40 -0.71 -7.53
CA ILE A 230 15.63 -1.13 -6.84
C ILE A 230 16.60 0.05 -6.69
N LEU A 231 16.79 0.87 -7.74
CA LEU A 231 17.67 2.04 -7.69
C LEU A 231 17.19 3.10 -6.67
N ILE A 232 15.88 3.31 -6.57
CA ILE A 232 15.26 4.31 -5.69
C ILE A 232 15.19 3.80 -4.24
N GLY A 233 15.00 2.50 -4.06
CA GLY A 233 14.73 1.84 -2.79
C GLY A 233 13.33 1.22 -2.77
N THR A 234 13.29 -0.02 -2.28
CA THR A 234 12.07 -0.82 -2.12
C THR A 234 11.96 -1.31 -0.69
N ASP A 235 10.93 -2.10 -0.40
CA ASP A 235 10.83 -2.82 0.88
C ASP A 235 11.88 -3.96 1.01
N PHE A 236 12.71 -4.19 -0.01
CA PHE A 236 13.72 -5.25 -0.07
C PHE A 236 15.16 -4.73 -0.13
N ASN A 237 15.34 -3.41 -0.31
CA ASN A 237 16.65 -2.77 -0.34
C ASN A 237 16.55 -1.25 -0.10
N ASP A 238 17.59 -0.65 0.50
CA ASP A 238 17.60 0.78 0.86
C ASP A 238 17.66 1.74 -0.34
N GLY A 239 17.94 1.23 -1.54
CA GLY A 239 18.19 2.03 -2.73
C GLY A 239 19.57 2.70 -2.72
N ILE A 240 19.83 3.51 -3.75
CA ILE A 240 21.10 4.24 -3.88
C ILE A 240 20.89 5.69 -3.50
N LYS A 241 21.67 6.17 -2.52
CA LYS A 241 21.64 7.56 -2.07
C LYS A 241 21.86 8.52 -3.25
N GLY A 242 20.94 9.46 -3.41
CA GLY A 242 20.99 10.46 -4.48
C GLY A 242 20.48 9.98 -5.84
N ILE A 243 19.85 8.80 -5.91
CA ILE A 243 19.10 8.35 -7.09
C ILE A 243 17.60 8.45 -6.81
N GLY A 244 16.98 9.50 -7.34
CA GLY A 244 15.52 9.68 -7.35
C GLY A 244 14.88 9.22 -8.67
N PRO A 245 13.54 9.34 -8.80
CA PRO A 245 12.77 8.75 -9.91
C PRO A 245 13.24 9.15 -11.32
N LYS A 246 13.55 10.44 -11.52
CA LYS A 246 14.02 10.95 -12.81
C LYS A 246 15.41 10.41 -13.18
N LYS A 247 16.30 10.31 -12.19
CA LYS A 247 17.66 9.79 -12.39
C LYS A 247 17.63 8.28 -12.64
N ALA A 248 16.81 7.54 -11.88
CA ALA A 248 16.57 6.12 -12.10
C ALA A 248 16.05 5.85 -13.52
N LEU A 249 15.04 6.60 -13.97
CA LEU A 249 14.50 6.49 -15.33
C LEU A 249 15.57 6.69 -16.41
N LYS A 250 16.46 7.66 -16.22
CA LYS A 250 17.57 7.90 -17.14
C LYS A 250 18.52 6.70 -17.17
N ILE A 251 18.93 6.21 -15.98
CA ILE A 251 19.87 5.08 -15.86
C ILE A 251 19.35 3.83 -16.56
N VAL A 252 18.07 3.46 -16.37
CA VAL A 252 17.51 2.25 -16.98
C VAL A 252 17.35 2.40 -18.50
N ARG A 253 16.97 3.59 -18.98
CA ARG A 253 16.89 3.87 -20.44
C ARG A 253 18.25 3.83 -21.12
N ASP A 254 19.30 4.22 -20.39
CA ASP A 254 20.68 4.17 -20.87
C ASP A 254 21.28 2.76 -20.76
N GLY A 255 20.53 1.75 -20.27
CA GLY A 255 21.01 0.38 -20.08
C GLY A 255 22.10 0.26 -19.00
N ALA A 256 22.18 1.23 -18.08
CA ALA A 256 23.28 1.36 -17.12
C ALA A 256 22.94 0.80 -15.72
N PHE A 257 21.84 0.06 -15.57
CA PHE A 257 21.37 -0.47 -14.28
C PHE A 257 22.41 -1.33 -13.58
N GLU A 258 22.85 -2.43 -14.22
CA GLU A 258 23.81 -3.37 -13.60
C GLU A 258 25.12 -2.70 -13.20
N LYS A 259 25.65 -1.84 -14.08
CA LYS A 259 26.87 -1.07 -13.79
C LYS A 259 26.67 -0.21 -12.55
N THR A 260 25.54 0.49 -12.46
CA THR A 260 25.22 1.37 -11.33
C THR A 260 25.10 0.58 -10.03
N ILE A 261 24.46 -0.59 -10.04
CA ILE A 261 24.35 -1.46 -8.87
C ILE A 261 25.73 -1.96 -8.43
N LYS A 262 26.55 -2.49 -9.34
CA LYS A 262 27.90 -3.00 -9.02
C LYS A 262 28.81 -1.93 -8.41
N GLU A 263 28.68 -0.68 -8.84
CA GLU A 263 29.49 0.44 -8.33
C GLU A 263 29.04 0.97 -6.96
N ASN A 264 27.74 0.89 -6.63
CA ASN A 264 27.19 1.55 -5.44
C ASN A 264 26.72 0.57 -4.35
N CYS A 265 26.32 -0.64 -4.74
CA CYS A 265 25.79 -1.69 -3.88
C CYS A 265 26.30 -3.07 -4.34
N PRO A 266 27.63 -3.32 -4.33
CA PRO A 266 28.22 -4.54 -4.89
C PRO A 266 27.73 -5.83 -4.22
N ASP A 267 27.32 -5.76 -2.95
CA ASP A 267 26.85 -6.91 -2.18
C ASP A 267 25.33 -7.17 -2.32
N LEU A 268 24.60 -6.30 -3.04
CA LEU A 268 23.16 -6.44 -3.22
C LEU A 268 22.85 -7.53 -4.25
N ASN A 269 22.15 -8.58 -3.82
CA ASN A 269 21.56 -9.57 -4.72
C ASN A 269 20.31 -9.03 -5.43
N TYR A 270 20.51 -8.10 -6.37
CA TYR A 270 19.39 -7.48 -7.09
C TYR A 270 18.63 -8.49 -7.96
N GLU A 271 19.27 -9.58 -8.39
CA GLU A 271 18.64 -10.62 -9.22
C GLU A 271 17.53 -11.34 -8.45
N GLU A 272 17.73 -11.61 -7.16
CA GLU A 272 16.70 -12.18 -6.29
C GLU A 272 15.51 -11.24 -6.14
N ILE A 273 15.76 -9.94 -5.95
CA ILE A 273 14.70 -8.92 -5.85
C ILE A 273 13.93 -8.81 -7.18
N MET A 274 14.65 -8.78 -8.31
CA MET A 274 14.07 -8.79 -9.65
C MET A 274 13.18 -10.01 -9.86
N ASN A 275 13.69 -11.21 -9.53
CA ASN A 275 12.93 -12.45 -9.65
C ASN A 275 11.70 -12.44 -8.75
N PHE A 276 11.79 -11.89 -7.53
CA PHE A 276 10.65 -11.79 -6.63
C PHE A 276 9.53 -10.91 -7.21
N PHE A 277 9.86 -9.78 -7.84
CA PHE A 277 8.85 -8.95 -8.50
C PHE A 277 8.30 -9.59 -9.78
N LEU A 278 9.15 -10.23 -10.58
CA LEU A 278 8.73 -10.85 -11.85
C LEU A 278 7.91 -12.13 -11.62
N ASN A 279 8.32 -12.95 -10.67
CA ASN A 279 7.78 -14.28 -10.36
C ASN A 279 7.41 -14.38 -8.85
N PRO A 280 6.48 -13.53 -8.35
CA PRO A 280 6.17 -13.52 -6.93
C PRO A 280 5.46 -14.80 -6.49
N PRO A 281 5.65 -15.25 -5.24
CA PRO A 281 4.83 -16.29 -4.63
C PRO A 281 3.35 -15.87 -4.62
N TYR A 282 2.49 -16.68 -5.24
CA TYR A 282 1.05 -16.46 -5.25
C TYR A 282 0.29 -17.78 -5.10
N SER A 283 -0.97 -17.71 -4.70
CA SER A 283 -1.88 -18.85 -4.62
C SER A 283 -3.04 -18.69 -5.59
N SER A 284 -3.51 -19.80 -6.16
CA SER A 284 -4.77 -19.87 -6.90
C SER A 284 -5.93 -20.39 -6.05
N ASP A 285 -5.67 -20.79 -4.80
CA ASP A 285 -6.68 -21.31 -3.87
C ASP A 285 -7.35 -20.18 -3.09
N TYR A 286 -8.05 -19.31 -3.81
CA TYR A 286 -8.88 -18.26 -3.22
C TYR A 286 -10.29 -18.31 -3.80
N LYS A 287 -11.27 -17.79 -3.07
CA LYS A 287 -12.68 -17.84 -3.47
C LYS A 287 -13.29 -16.44 -3.49
N LEU A 288 -13.78 -16.04 -4.65
CA LEU A 288 -14.52 -14.80 -4.87
C LEU A 288 -16.00 -15.01 -4.55
N ASN A 289 -16.33 -15.20 -3.27
CA ASN A 289 -17.69 -15.45 -2.82
C ASN A 289 -18.16 -14.36 -1.85
N TRP A 290 -19.05 -13.48 -2.33
CA TRP A 290 -19.74 -12.49 -1.49
C TRP A 290 -21.03 -13.10 -0.97
N ARG A 291 -21.29 -12.92 0.32
CA ARG A 291 -22.44 -13.46 1.03
C ARG A 291 -23.29 -12.33 1.59
N ASP A 292 -24.50 -12.65 2.01
CA ASP A 292 -25.31 -11.72 2.78
C ASP A 292 -24.64 -11.43 4.14
N PRO A 293 -24.75 -10.20 4.67
CA PRO A 293 -24.23 -9.86 5.98
C PRO A 293 -24.92 -10.66 7.10
N ASP A 294 -24.15 -11.04 8.11
CA ASP A 294 -24.62 -11.63 9.37
C ASP A 294 -24.93 -10.50 10.36
N THR A 295 -26.22 -10.21 10.53
CA THR A 295 -26.74 -9.02 11.25
C THR A 295 -26.99 -9.25 12.73
#